data_AF-A0A7M7NIP1-F1
#
_entry.id   AF-A0A7M7NIP1-F1
#
_cell.length_a   1.000
_cell.length_b   1.000
_cell.length_c   1.000
_cell.angle_alpha   90.00
_cell.angle_beta   90.00
_cell.angle_gamma   90.00
#
_symmetry.space_group_name_H-M   'P 1'
#
loop_
_entity.id
_entity.type
_entity.pdbx_description
1 polymer ?
#
loop_
_entity_poly.entity_id
_entity_poly.type
_entity_poly.pdbx_seq_one_letter_code
_entity_poly.pdbx_strand_id
1 'polypeptide(L)'
;MSNMALPVRNSRLVLVLTTILLQFISSNVHAYPDGAPKEACADAAPQHHTTDGEIIEPHEGPSPYSFTVDSKEYKIGHKITVTIEGSQAYGGFLIQARSVGGQEPVGHFSSLPDNAQLRGCMTEDDGVTHTSPDDKLPGIMFMWHTKKDVGTIEFFGTVAQDHDVFWTEIKSSEIQHKTESKIRHLKFDAMEDEFHHLEDKATSAWKTLLRNRTMALEDLYRKHRQLHN
;
A
#
# COMPACT_ATOMS: atom_id res chain seq x y z
N MET A 1 -27.24 -18.66 80.43
CA MET A 1 -26.36 -18.52 79.25
C MET A 1 -27.15 -17.72 78.23
N SER A 2 -26.95 -16.40 78.20
CA SER A 2 -27.78 -15.49 77.39
C SER A 2 -27.12 -15.25 76.03
N ASN A 3 -27.81 -15.66 74.96
CA ASN A 3 -27.39 -15.40 73.58
C ASN A 3 -27.61 -13.92 73.23
N MET A 4 -26.52 -13.20 72.98
CA MET A 4 -26.57 -11.85 72.40
C MET A 4 -26.69 -11.96 70.88
N ALA A 5 -27.88 -11.67 70.34
CA ALA A 5 -28.08 -11.43 68.92
C ALA A 5 -27.72 -9.96 68.61
N LEU A 6 -26.72 -9.74 67.74
CA LEU A 6 -26.38 -8.41 67.25
C LEU A 6 -27.46 -7.92 66.26
N PRO A 7 -27.90 -6.66 66.33
CA PRO A 7 -28.96 -6.14 65.48
C PRO A 7 -28.45 -5.90 64.04
N VAL A 8 -29.04 -6.61 63.08
CA VAL A 8 -28.85 -6.39 61.64
C VAL A 8 -29.61 -5.13 61.21
N ARG A 9 -29.14 -3.94 61.65
CA ARG A 9 -29.88 -2.69 61.40
C ARG A 9 -29.59 -2.06 60.03
N ASN A 10 -28.57 -2.52 59.29
CA ASN A 10 -28.10 -1.85 58.08
C ASN A 10 -28.01 -2.77 56.84
N SER A 11 -28.76 -3.87 56.79
CA SER A 11 -28.73 -4.82 55.66
C SER A 11 -29.01 -4.15 54.30
N ARG A 12 -29.93 -3.18 54.26
CA ARG A 12 -30.22 -2.39 53.06
C ARG A 12 -29.05 -1.50 52.63
N LEU A 13 -28.32 -0.92 53.58
CA LEU A 13 -27.16 -0.07 53.29
C LEU A 13 -25.98 -0.91 52.79
N VAL A 14 -25.77 -2.09 53.39
CA VAL A 14 -24.74 -3.04 52.95
C VAL A 14 -25.04 -3.53 51.53
N LEU A 15 -26.29 -3.90 51.24
CA LEU A 15 -26.73 -4.27 49.89
C LEU A 15 -26.46 -3.15 48.87
N VAL A 16 -26.85 -1.91 49.19
CA VAL A 16 -26.63 -0.76 48.30
C VAL A 16 -25.14 -0.50 48.06
N LEU A 17 -24.31 -0.56 49.09
CA LEU A 17 -22.85 -0.38 48.95
C LEU A 17 -22.21 -1.51 48.13
N THR A 18 -22.65 -2.76 48.31
CA THR A 18 -22.17 -3.88 47.50
C THR A 18 -22.60 -3.77 46.04
N THR A 19 -23.82 -3.30 45.74
CA THR A 19 -24.28 -3.11 44.36
C THR A 19 -23.52 -1.98 43.65
N ILE A 20 -23.20 -0.89 44.35
CA ILE A 20 -22.42 0.22 43.79
C ILE A 20 -20.97 -0.22 43.53
N LEU A 21 -20.40 -1.05 44.42
CA LEU A 21 -19.06 -1.60 44.24
C LEU A 21 -18.99 -2.58 43.05
N LEU A 22 -20.00 -3.43 42.85
CA LEU A 22 -20.09 -4.31 41.68
C LEU A 22 -20.24 -3.53 40.36
N GLN A 23 -20.94 -2.40 40.36
CA GLN A 23 -21.03 -1.51 39.18
C GLN A 23 -19.70 -0.83 38.83
N PHE A 24 -18.83 -0.59 39.82
CA PHE A 24 -17.48 -0.04 39.59
C PHE A 24 -16.45 -1.08 39.11
N ILE A 25 -16.69 -2.37 39.36
CA ILE A 25 -15.81 -3.49 38.94
C ILE A 25 -16.18 -4.01 37.54
N SER A 26 -17.23 -3.47 36.92
CA SER A 26 -17.50 -3.70 35.50
C SER A 26 -16.45 -2.95 34.67
N SER A 27 -15.26 -3.54 34.54
CA SER A 27 -14.32 -3.21 33.48
C SER A 27 -15.12 -3.24 32.18
N ASN A 28 -15.12 -2.12 31.47
CA ASN A 28 -15.65 -2.07 30.12
C ASN A 28 -14.79 -3.04 29.30
N VAL A 29 -15.26 -4.28 29.12
CA VAL A 29 -14.80 -5.11 28.01
C VAL A 29 -15.47 -4.49 26.77
N HIS A 30 -14.92 -3.36 26.34
CA HIS A 30 -15.08 -2.94 24.97
C HIS A 30 -14.32 -4.00 24.16
N ALA A 31 -15.03 -5.02 23.69
CA ALA A 31 -14.66 -5.60 22.41
C ALA A 31 -14.78 -4.43 21.43
N TYR A 32 -13.67 -3.73 21.19
CA TYR A 32 -13.69 -2.54 20.35
C TYR A 32 -14.14 -3.00 18.97
N PRO A 33 -15.33 -2.57 18.50
CA PRO A 33 -15.76 -2.84 17.14
C PRO A 33 -14.91 -2.05 16.12
N ASP A 34 -14.06 -1.17 16.62
CA ASP A 34 -13.20 -0.27 15.88
C ASP A 34 -11.91 -1.02 15.53
N GLY A 35 -11.66 -1.24 14.24
CA GLY A 35 -10.53 -2.05 13.79
C GLY A 35 -9.16 -1.65 14.35
N ALA A 36 -8.15 -2.48 14.06
CA ALA A 36 -6.86 -2.54 14.75
C ALA A 36 -6.32 -1.18 15.25
N PRO A 37 -5.91 -1.08 16.52
CA PRO A 37 -5.48 0.17 17.13
C PRO A 37 -4.15 0.68 16.52
N LYS A 38 -3.78 1.94 16.79
CA LYS A 38 -2.55 2.51 16.22
C LYS A 38 -1.30 1.82 16.75
N GLU A 39 -1.36 1.33 17.98
CA GLU A 39 -0.29 0.61 18.67
C GLU A 39 0.07 -0.70 17.95
N ALA A 40 -0.91 -1.33 17.27
CA ALA A 40 -0.68 -2.50 16.44
C ALA A 40 0.17 -2.20 15.19
N CYS A 41 0.41 -0.94 14.83
CA CYS A 41 1.10 -0.62 13.58
C CYS A 41 2.55 -1.12 13.52
N ALA A 42 3.24 -1.22 14.67
CA ALA A 42 4.67 -1.56 14.69
C ALA A 42 4.91 -3.03 14.33
N ASP A 43 4.15 -3.94 14.92
CA ASP A 43 4.29 -5.40 14.77
C ASP A 43 3.16 -6.04 13.94
N ALA A 44 2.14 -5.25 13.57
CA ALA A 44 0.87 -5.71 13.02
C ALA A 44 0.10 -6.69 13.93
N ALA A 45 0.46 -6.82 15.21
CA ALA A 45 -0.22 -7.73 16.13
C ALA A 45 -1.52 -7.08 16.65
N PRO A 46 -2.62 -7.83 16.75
CA PRO A 46 -3.93 -7.26 17.06
C PRO A 46 -4.08 -6.84 18.54
N GLN A 47 -3.08 -7.13 19.39
CA GLN A 47 -3.09 -6.82 20.83
C GLN A 47 -4.33 -7.38 21.54
N HIS A 48 -4.77 -8.58 21.13
CA HIS A 48 -5.88 -9.28 21.76
C HIS A 48 -5.44 -9.83 23.12
N HIS A 49 -6.35 -9.79 24.10
CA HIS A 49 -6.08 -10.22 25.46
C HIS A 49 -7.15 -11.20 25.94
N THR A 50 -6.74 -12.19 26.72
CA THR A 50 -7.68 -13.07 27.43
C THR A 50 -8.51 -12.27 28.43
N THR A 51 -9.56 -12.89 28.98
CA THR A 51 -10.37 -12.27 30.04
C THR A 51 -9.56 -11.92 31.29
N ASP A 52 -8.47 -12.66 31.54
CA ASP A 52 -7.55 -12.43 32.65
C ASP A 52 -6.46 -11.38 32.34
N GLY A 53 -6.47 -10.81 31.12
CA GLY A 53 -5.57 -9.74 30.69
C GLY A 53 -4.23 -10.20 30.14
N GLU A 54 -4.07 -11.48 29.81
CA GLU A 54 -2.86 -11.99 29.16
C GLU A 54 -2.92 -11.75 27.65
N ILE A 55 -1.79 -11.42 27.02
CA ILE A 55 -1.71 -11.27 25.55
C ILE A 55 -1.94 -12.64 24.90
N ILE A 56 -2.81 -12.68 23.90
CA ILE A 56 -3.01 -13.86 23.07
C ILE A 56 -1.91 -13.87 22.01
N GLU A 57 -1.24 -15.00 21.87
CA GLU A 57 -0.19 -15.20 20.87
C GLU A 57 -0.77 -15.63 19.51
N PRO A 58 -0.09 -15.33 18.39
CA PRO A 58 -0.51 -15.78 17.07
C PRO A 58 -0.62 -17.31 16.97
N HIS A 59 -1.53 -17.80 16.14
CA HIS A 59 -1.68 -19.22 15.87
C HIS A 59 -0.42 -19.80 15.23
N GLU A 60 0.05 -20.94 15.76
CA GLU A 60 1.23 -21.62 15.24
C GLU A 60 0.93 -22.32 13.90
N GLY A 61 1.84 -22.21 12.95
CA GLY A 61 1.77 -22.90 11.66
C GLY A 61 1.41 -21.99 10.48
N PRO A 62 1.22 -22.58 9.29
CA PRO A 62 0.97 -21.80 8.08
C PRO A 62 -0.39 -21.09 8.15
N SER A 63 -0.41 -19.82 7.77
CA SER A 63 -1.65 -19.06 7.63
C SER A 63 -2.51 -19.64 6.49
N PRO A 64 -3.83 -19.81 6.69
CA PRO A 64 -4.76 -20.13 5.60
C PRO A 64 -5.08 -18.91 4.73
N TYR A 65 -4.49 -17.74 5.03
CA TYR A 65 -4.67 -16.48 4.33
C TYR A 65 -3.37 -15.99 3.68
N SER A 66 -3.49 -15.20 2.63
CA SER A 66 -2.35 -14.59 1.94
C SER A 66 -2.69 -13.22 1.36
N PHE A 67 -1.67 -12.39 1.20
CA PHE A 67 -1.80 -11.12 0.46
C PHE A 67 -1.31 -11.31 -0.97
N THR A 68 -2.19 -11.05 -1.93
CA THR A 68 -1.86 -11.13 -3.36
C THR A 68 -1.94 -9.76 -4.00
N VAL A 69 -1.19 -9.59 -5.09
CA VAL A 69 -1.08 -8.32 -5.80
C VAL A 69 -1.26 -8.53 -7.29
N ASP A 70 -1.87 -7.56 -7.97
CA ASP A 70 -2.11 -7.61 -9.42
C ASP A 70 -0.86 -7.30 -10.26
N SER A 71 0.20 -6.78 -9.65
CA SER A 71 1.45 -6.45 -10.30
C SER A 71 2.67 -6.69 -9.39
N LYS A 72 3.76 -7.17 -9.99
CA LYS A 72 5.08 -7.28 -9.35
C LYS A 72 5.93 -6.01 -9.47
N GLU A 73 5.39 -5.00 -10.14
CA GLU A 73 6.03 -3.70 -10.31
C GLU A 73 5.05 -2.57 -9.99
N TYR A 74 5.49 -1.55 -9.24
CA TYR A 74 4.73 -0.31 -9.07
C TYR A 74 5.33 0.84 -9.87
N LYS A 75 4.49 1.80 -10.25
CA LYS A 75 4.93 3.10 -10.79
C LYS A 75 4.43 4.19 -9.86
N ILE A 76 5.24 5.21 -9.63
CA ILE A 76 4.84 6.39 -8.84
C ILE A 76 3.54 6.99 -9.42
N GLY A 77 2.57 7.25 -8.55
CA GLY A 77 1.25 7.78 -8.89
C GLY A 77 0.27 6.76 -9.47
N HIS A 78 0.70 5.52 -9.72
CA HIS A 78 -0.19 4.45 -10.19
C HIS A 78 -0.63 3.58 -9.01
N LYS A 79 -1.81 2.97 -9.17
CA LYS A 79 -2.41 2.10 -8.15
C LYS A 79 -2.08 0.64 -8.44
N ILE A 80 -1.76 -0.10 -7.38
CA ILE A 80 -1.69 -1.56 -7.32
C ILE A 80 -2.89 -2.04 -6.54
N THR A 81 -3.48 -3.14 -7.00
CA THR A 81 -4.55 -3.80 -6.28
C THR A 81 -3.97 -4.88 -5.38
N VAL A 82 -4.38 -4.87 -4.12
CA VAL A 82 -3.98 -5.83 -3.11
C VAL A 82 -5.22 -6.55 -2.63
N THR A 83 -5.12 -7.86 -2.48
CA THR A 83 -6.26 -8.73 -2.15
C THR A 83 -5.90 -9.62 -0.96
N ILE A 84 -6.84 -9.76 -0.01
CA ILE A 84 -6.74 -10.77 1.03
C ILE A 84 -7.41 -12.05 0.51
N GLU A 85 -6.61 -13.05 0.22
CA GLU A 85 -7.08 -14.38 -0.18
C GLU A 85 -7.09 -15.32 1.02
N GLY A 86 -7.90 -16.38 0.94
CA GLY A 86 -7.93 -17.43 1.96
C GLY A 86 -8.98 -18.50 1.70
N SER A 87 -8.99 -19.54 2.53
CA SER A 87 -9.92 -20.68 2.40
C SER A 87 -11.21 -20.53 3.21
N GLN A 88 -11.30 -19.53 4.08
CA GLN A 88 -12.34 -19.37 5.09
C GLN A 88 -12.62 -17.90 5.36
N ALA A 89 -13.75 -17.60 6.00
CA ALA A 89 -14.07 -16.24 6.43
C ALA A 89 -13.10 -15.76 7.53
N TYR A 90 -13.03 -14.45 7.72
CA TYR A 90 -12.23 -13.81 8.77
C TYR A 90 -12.92 -12.56 9.32
N GLY A 91 -12.77 -12.32 10.62
CA GLY A 91 -13.36 -11.17 11.30
C GLY A 91 -12.49 -9.91 11.24
N GLY A 92 -11.17 -10.04 11.19
CA GLY A 92 -10.25 -8.90 11.32
C GLY A 92 -9.03 -8.96 10.42
N PHE A 93 -8.44 -7.80 10.16
CA PHE A 93 -7.15 -7.67 9.50
C PHE A 93 -6.50 -6.32 9.82
N LEU A 94 -5.17 -6.26 9.66
CA LEU A 94 -4.38 -5.03 9.58
C LEU A 94 -3.31 -5.24 8.50
N ILE A 95 -3.26 -4.36 7.52
CA ILE A 95 -2.36 -4.48 6.36
C ILE A 95 -1.64 -3.16 6.14
N GLN A 96 -0.35 -3.26 5.83
CA GLN A 96 0.54 -2.16 5.50
C GLN A 96 1.41 -2.58 4.31
N ALA A 97 1.96 -1.62 3.58
CA ALA A 97 3.09 -1.89 2.69
C ALA A 97 4.36 -1.45 3.42
N ARG A 98 5.42 -2.26 3.40
CA ARG A 98 6.73 -1.94 3.99
C ARG A 98 7.82 -2.13 2.94
N SER A 99 8.88 -1.32 3.01
CA SER A 99 10.10 -1.65 2.25
C SER A 99 10.64 -3.00 2.72
N VAL A 100 11.17 -3.83 1.82
CA VAL A 100 11.73 -5.14 2.19
C VAL A 100 12.84 -4.96 3.23
N GLY A 101 12.71 -5.64 4.37
CA GLY A 101 13.62 -5.50 5.52
C GLY A 101 13.37 -4.27 6.40
N GLY A 102 12.41 -3.41 6.04
CA GLY A 102 11.95 -2.27 6.83
C GLY A 102 10.81 -2.64 7.79
N GLN A 103 10.61 -1.80 8.80
CA GLN A 103 9.52 -1.94 9.77
C GLN A 103 8.42 -0.89 9.59
N GLU A 104 8.74 0.22 8.93
CA GLU A 104 7.81 1.33 8.80
C GLU A 104 6.93 1.22 7.55
N PRO A 105 5.63 1.54 7.65
CA PRO A 105 4.74 1.61 6.51
C PRO A 105 5.16 2.66 5.46
N VAL A 106 4.88 2.35 4.19
CA VAL A 106 5.14 3.21 3.05
C VAL A 106 3.96 3.25 2.08
N GLY A 107 3.82 4.39 1.41
CA GLY A 107 2.74 4.62 0.46
C GLY A 107 1.39 4.85 1.14
N HIS A 108 0.33 4.71 0.36
CA HIS A 108 -1.01 5.19 0.71
C HIS A 108 -2.07 4.24 0.15
N PHE A 109 -3.04 3.87 0.98
CA PHE A 109 -4.20 3.09 0.59
C PHE A 109 -5.38 3.98 0.17
N SER A 110 -6.22 3.44 -0.70
CA SER A 110 -7.41 4.10 -1.23
C SER A 110 -8.40 3.05 -1.76
N SER A 111 -9.62 3.47 -2.11
CA SER A 111 -10.63 2.61 -2.74
C SER A 111 -10.87 1.34 -1.94
N LEU A 112 -11.36 1.51 -0.71
CA LEU A 112 -11.64 0.44 0.24
C LEU A 112 -13.08 -0.08 0.08
N PRO A 113 -13.35 -1.36 0.40
CA PRO A 113 -14.70 -1.87 0.57
C PRO A 113 -15.33 -1.33 1.86
N ASP A 114 -16.66 -1.43 1.99
CA ASP A 114 -17.41 -0.89 3.14
C ASP A 114 -17.02 -1.50 4.50
N ASN A 115 -16.47 -2.71 4.48
CA ASN A 115 -16.03 -3.45 5.66
C ASN A 115 -14.56 -3.18 6.04
N ALA A 116 -13.96 -2.12 5.47
CA ALA A 116 -12.58 -1.71 5.66
C ALA A 116 -12.46 -0.19 5.85
N GLN A 117 -11.43 0.23 6.58
CA GLN A 117 -11.11 1.64 6.84
C GLN A 117 -9.59 1.86 6.85
N LEU A 118 -9.20 3.11 6.62
CA LEU A 118 -7.80 3.53 6.70
C LEU A 118 -7.33 3.50 8.15
N ARG A 119 -6.08 3.08 8.35
CA ARG A 119 -5.37 3.11 9.62
C ARG A 119 -4.12 3.95 9.45
N GLY A 120 -4.08 5.08 10.15
CA GLY A 120 -2.91 5.93 10.14
C GLY A 120 -1.83 5.47 11.12
N CYS A 121 -0.76 4.88 10.58
CA CYS A 121 0.38 4.41 11.35
C CYS A 121 1.45 5.49 11.45
N MET A 122 2.04 5.88 10.31
CA MET A 122 3.01 6.97 10.22
C MET A 122 2.42 8.20 9.54
N THR A 123 1.57 7.97 8.55
CA THR A 123 0.72 8.94 7.85
C THR A 123 -0.75 8.56 8.04
N GLU A 124 -1.71 9.31 7.51
CA GLU A 124 -3.13 9.07 7.78
C GLU A 124 -3.69 7.81 7.11
N ASP A 125 -3.05 7.33 6.04
CA ASP A 125 -3.59 6.36 5.09
C ASP A 125 -2.56 5.28 4.67
N ASP A 126 -1.54 5.00 5.47
CA ASP A 126 -0.50 3.99 5.18
C ASP A 126 -0.79 2.59 5.73
N GLY A 127 -1.96 2.39 6.33
CA GLY A 127 -2.49 1.09 6.72
C GLY A 127 -3.98 0.96 6.41
N VAL A 128 -4.48 -0.28 6.42
CA VAL A 128 -5.91 -0.61 6.31
C VAL A 128 -6.29 -1.62 7.37
N THR A 129 -7.45 -1.43 8.00
CA THR A 129 -8.03 -2.38 8.95
C THR A 129 -9.53 -2.55 8.71
N HIS A 130 -10.15 -3.50 9.41
CA HIS A 130 -11.58 -3.77 9.36
C HIS A 130 -12.40 -2.68 10.07
N THR A 131 -13.70 -2.57 9.75
CA THR A 131 -14.64 -1.65 10.43
C THR A 131 -15.53 -2.32 11.47
N SER A 132 -15.64 -3.64 11.43
CA SER A 132 -16.40 -4.46 12.38
C SER A 132 -15.82 -5.88 12.40
N PRO A 133 -16.06 -6.67 13.46
CA PRO A 133 -15.62 -8.07 13.53
C PRO A 133 -16.48 -9.02 12.69
N ASP A 134 -17.46 -8.52 11.94
CA ASP A 134 -18.34 -9.35 11.11
C ASP A 134 -17.55 -10.11 10.06
N ASP A 135 -18.00 -11.33 9.77
CA ASP A 135 -17.37 -12.23 8.81
C ASP A 135 -17.19 -11.57 7.44
N LYS A 136 -15.96 -11.66 6.93
CA LYS A 136 -15.59 -11.21 5.60
C LYS A 136 -15.22 -12.42 4.78
N LEU A 137 -15.78 -12.52 3.57
CA LEU A 137 -15.37 -13.54 2.62
C LEU A 137 -13.98 -13.19 2.05
N PRO A 138 -13.15 -14.20 1.73
CA PRO A 138 -11.94 -14.01 0.95
C PRO A 138 -12.17 -13.22 -0.34
N GLY A 139 -11.15 -12.51 -0.77
CA GLY A 139 -11.17 -11.72 -2.00
C GLY A 139 -11.52 -10.25 -1.81
N ILE A 140 -11.46 -9.69 -0.58
CA ILE A 140 -11.60 -8.24 -0.42
C ILE A 140 -10.35 -7.53 -0.97
N MET A 141 -10.57 -6.43 -1.66
CA MET A 141 -9.54 -5.73 -2.43
C MET A 141 -9.41 -4.28 -1.99
N PHE A 142 -8.19 -3.74 -2.00
CA PHE A 142 -7.90 -2.33 -1.75
C PHE A 142 -6.80 -1.85 -2.69
N MET A 143 -6.77 -0.55 -2.97
CA MET A 143 -5.78 0.03 -3.86
C MET A 143 -4.67 0.72 -3.09
N TRP A 144 -3.42 0.38 -3.40
CA TRP A 144 -2.23 1.03 -2.85
C TRP A 144 -1.50 1.86 -3.91
N HIS A 145 -0.92 2.99 -3.51
CA HIS A 145 -0.10 3.83 -4.38
C HIS A 145 0.97 4.58 -3.60
N THR A 146 1.95 5.14 -4.29
CA THR A 146 2.98 6.00 -3.69
C THR A 146 3.24 7.25 -4.53
N LYS A 147 3.65 8.34 -3.86
CA LYS A 147 4.02 9.62 -4.48
C LYS A 147 5.54 9.76 -4.73
N LYS A 148 6.33 8.79 -4.28
CA LYS A 148 7.79 8.74 -4.42
C LYS A 148 8.27 7.30 -4.57
N ASP A 149 9.52 7.13 -5.01
CA ASP A 149 10.19 5.83 -4.95
C ASP A 149 10.39 5.45 -3.47
N VAL A 150 9.92 4.26 -3.10
CA VAL A 150 9.99 3.68 -1.75
C VAL A 150 10.80 2.38 -1.72
N GLY A 151 11.58 2.13 -2.78
CA GLY A 151 12.36 0.90 -2.96
C GLY A 151 11.49 -0.30 -3.28
N THR A 152 12.06 -1.51 -3.15
CA THR A 152 11.28 -2.75 -3.19
C THR A 152 10.41 -2.85 -1.94
N ILE A 153 9.14 -3.16 -2.11
CA ILE A 153 8.18 -3.31 -1.00
C ILE A 153 7.60 -4.71 -0.94
N GLU A 154 6.99 -5.02 0.19
CA GLU A 154 6.08 -6.15 0.40
C GLU A 154 4.86 -5.66 1.20
N PHE A 155 3.69 -6.24 0.96
CA PHE A 155 2.56 -6.05 1.88
C PHE A 155 2.76 -6.97 3.09
N PHE A 156 2.58 -6.42 4.27
CA PHE A 156 2.82 -7.05 5.56
C PHE A 156 1.63 -6.82 6.49
N GLY A 157 1.29 -7.80 7.30
CA GLY A 157 0.17 -7.65 8.20
C GLY A 157 -0.33 -8.93 8.85
N THR A 158 -1.55 -8.83 9.35
CA THR A 158 -2.25 -9.86 10.12
C THR A 158 -3.63 -10.07 9.57
N VAL A 159 -4.09 -11.32 9.61
CA VAL A 159 -5.49 -11.70 9.40
C VAL A 159 -5.96 -12.48 10.62
N ALA A 160 -7.06 -12.03 11.21
CA ALA A 160 -7.71 -12.64 12.36
C ALA A 160 -8.97 -13.36 11.91
N GLN A 161 -8.99 -14.68 12.07
CA GLN A 161 -10.20 -15.46 11.86
C GLN A 161 -11.25 -15.05 12.89
N ASP A 162 -10.85 -15.01 14.16
CA ASP A 162 -11.63 -14.51 15.28
C ASP A 162 -10.71 -13.84 16.33
N HIS A 163 -11.23 -13.59 17.53
CA HIS A 163 -10.48 -12.94 18.60
C HIS A 163 -9.28 -13.78 19.09
N ASP A 164 -9.42 -15.10 19.18
CA ASP A 164 -8.38 -15.96 19.76
C ASP A 164 -7.51 -16.60 18.66
N VAL A 165 -7.96 -16.60 17.41
CA VAL A 165 -7.31 -17.27 16.28
C VAL A 165 -6.94 -16.28 15.19
N PHE A 166 -5.64 -16.00 15.08
CA PHE A 166 -5.10 -15.07 14.08
C PHE A 166 -3.68 -15.44 13.67
N TRP A 167 -3.25 -14.95 12.50
CA TRP A 167 -1.91 -15.16 11.95
C TRP A 167 -1.27 -13.82 11.64
N THR A 168 -0.07 -13.60 12.16
CA THR A 168 0.75 -12.41 11.95
C THR A 168 1.83 -12.67 10.90
N GLU A 169 2.59 -11.62 10.56
CA GLU A 169 3.72 -11.68 9.62
C GLU A 169 3.36 -12.25 8.23
N ILE A 170 2.09 -12.13 7.82
CA ILE A 170 1.66 -12.51 6.48
C ILE A 170 2.26 -11.53 5.50
N LYS A 171 2.93 -12.05 4.47
CA LYS A 171 3.63 -11.25 3.45
C LYS A 171 3.13 -11.54 2.05
N SER A 172 3.04 -10.53 1.21
CA SER A 172 2.88 -10.70 -0.24
C SER A 172 4.22 -11.06 -0.90
N SER A 173 4.20 -11.36 -2.20
CA SER A 173 5.42 -11.29 -3.00
C SER A 173 5.99 -9.87 -3.03
N GLU A 174 7.31 -9.76 -3.20
CA GLU A 174 7.97 -8.47 -3.40
C GLU A 174 7.50 -7.73 -4.65
N ILE A 175 7.46 -6.41 -4.57
CA ILE A 175 7.05 -5.51 -5.64
C ILE A 175 8.15 -4.48 -5.84
N GLN A 176 8.66 -4.41 -7.07
CA GLN A 176 9.77 -3.53 -7.40
C GLN A 176 9.28 -2.21 -7.99
N HIS A 177 10.06 -1.14 -7.82
CA HIS A 177 9.78 0.09 -8.55
C HIS A 177 10.07 -0.13 -10.04
N LYS A 178 9.08 0.16 -10.88
CA LYS A 178 9.23 0.18 -12.33
C LYS A 178 10.05 1.38 -12.75
N THR A 179 11.37 1.19 -12.76
CA THR A 179 12.27 2.17 -13.38
C THR A 179 11.93 2.29 -14.86
N GLU A 180 11.81 3.52 -15.35
CA GLU A 180 11.80 3.72 -16.79
C GLU A 180 13.14 3.25 -17.34
N SER A 181 13.10 2.26 -18.21
CA SER A 181 14.31 1.72 -18.82
C SER A 181 15.07 2.85 -19.53
N LYS A 182 16.21 3.26 -18.97
CA LYS A 182 17.13 4.22 -19.62
C LYS A 182 17.46 3.80 -21.05
N ILE A 183 17.44 2.50 -21.35
CA ILE A 183 17.69 1.96 -22.69
C ILE A 183 16.64 2.42 -23.70
N ARG A 184 15.36 2.58 -23.32
CA ARG A 184 14.33 3.09 -24.23
C ARG A 184 14.53 4.57 -24.53
N HIS A 185 14.88 5.37 -23.53
CA HIS A 185 15.18 6.79 -23.71
C HIS A 185 16.44 6.97 -24.57
N LEU A 186 17.53 6.28 -24.23
CA LEU A 186 18.79 6.33 -24.99
C LEU A 186 18.62 5.87 -26.44
N LYS A 187 17.78 4.87 -26.71
CA LYS A 187 17.47 4.44 -28.08
C LYS A 187 16.66 5.48 -28.84
N PHE A 188 15.73 6.16 -28.19
CA PHE A 188 14.95 7.22 -28.80
C PHE A 188 15.84 8.43 -29.11
N ASP A 189 16.66 8.85 -28.15
CA ASP A 189 17.63 9.96 -28.32
C ASP A 189 18.62 9.66 -29.46
N ALA A 190 19.20 8.45 -29.48
CA ALA A 190 20.13 8.05 -30.54
C ALA A 190 19.44 7.96 -31.93
N MET A 191 18.16 7.60 -31.97
CA MET A 191 17.39 7.54 -33.21
C MET A 191 17.04 8.94 -33.73
N GLU A 192 16.72 9.88 -32.83
CA GLU A 192 16.47 11.29 -33.18
C GLU A 192 17.75 11.96 -33.72
N ASP A 193 18.91 11.69 -33.09
CA ASP A 193 20.21 12.17 -33.57
C ASP A 193 20.54 11.63 -34.97
N GLU A 194 20.27 10.34 -35.23
CA GLU A 194 20.47 9.74 -36.55
C GLU A 194 19.53 10.35 -37.60
N PHE A 195 18.26 10.59 -37.24
CA PHE A 195 17.30 11.24 -38.12
C PHE A 195 17.74 12.65 -38.50
N HIS A 196 18.12 13.48 -37.52
CA HIS A 196 18.63 14.83 -37.78
C HIS A 196 19.92 14.82 -38.62
N HIS A 197 20.82 13.86 -38.38
CA HIS A 197 22.03 13.71 -39.19
C HIS A 197 21.71 13.38 -40.66
N LEU A 198 20.68 12.58 -40.92
CA LEU A 198 20.23 12.25 -42.27
C LEU A 198 19.58 13.45 -42.96
N GLU A 199 18.76 14.23 -42.26
CA GLU A 199 18.16 15.46 -42.78
C GLU A 199 19.22 16.50 -43.17
N ASP A 200 20.25 16.67 -42.33
CA ASP A 200 21.36 17.58 -42.61
C ASP A 200 22.16 17.16 -43.84
N LYS A 201 22.43 15.85 -43.99
CA LYS A 201 23.08 15.29 -45.17
C LYS A 201 22.26 15.52 -46.44
N ALA A 202 20.96 15.23 -46.40
CA ALA A 202 20.07 15.46 -47.53
C ALA A 202 20.03 16.95 -47.92
N THR A 203 19.90 17.84 -46.94
CA THR A 203 19.88 19.29 -47.13
C THR A 203 21.19 19.79 -47.73
N SER A 204 22.33 19.29 -47.25
CA SER A 204 23.66 19.63 -47.76
C SER A 204 23.87 19.15 -49.20
N ALA A 205 23.43 17.94 -49.52
CA ALA A 205 23.50 17.39 -50.88
C ALA A 205 22.67 18.22 -51.87
N TRP A 206 21.44 18.56 -51.53
CA TRP A 206 20.57 19.40 -52.35
C TRP A 206 21.16 20.81 -52.56
N LYS A 207 21.65 21.46 -51.50
CA LYS A 207 22.34 22.76 -51.60
C LYS A 207 23.54 22.69 -52.56
N THR A 208 24.28 21.60 -52.56
CA THR A 208 25.44 21.40 -53.43
C THR A 208 25.03 21.21 -54.90
N LEU A 209 23.99 20.41 -55.16
CA LEU A 209 23.44 20.24 -56.51
C LEU A 209 22.93 21.55 -57.10
N LEU A 210 22.19 22.33 -56.29
CA LEU A 210 21.71 23.66 -56.68
C LEU A 210 22.86 24.58 -57.07
N ARG A 211 23.91 24.67 -56.22
CA ARG A 211 25.11 25.48 -56.52
C ARG A 211 25.82 25.06 -57.81
N ASN A 212 26.00 23.75 -58.03
CA ASN A 212 26.65 23.27 -59.24
C ASN A 212 25.84 23.62 -60.49
N ARG A 213 24.51 23.53 -60.40
CA ARG A 213 23.61 23.88 -61.50
C ARG A 213 23.59 25.37 -61.78
N THR A 214 23.60 26.22 -60.75
CA THR A 214 23.68 27.69 -60.93
C THR A 214 25.02 28.10 -61.54
N MET A 215 26.14 27.53 -61.09
CA MET A 215 27.46 27.80 -61.69
C MET A 215 27.52 27.39 -63.17
N ALA A 216 26.96 26.24 -63.53
CA ALA A 216 26.90 25.79 -64.92
C ALA A 216 26.05 26.71 -65.80
N LEU A 217 24.91 27.18 -65.29
CA LEU A 217 24.05 28.15 -66.00
C LEU A 217 24.76 29.49 -66.19
N GLU A 218 25.48 29.99 -65.18
CA GLU A 218 26.25 31.22 -65.29
C GLU A 218 27.41 31.11 -66.29
N ASP A 219 28.09 29.96 -66.36
CA ASP A 219 29.14 29.70 -67.35
C ASP A 219 28.58 29.67 -68.78
N LEU A 220 27.45 28.99 -68.98
CA LEU A 220 26.74 28.98 -70.27
C LEU A 220 26.31 30.39 -70.69
N TYR A 221 25.75 31.18 -69.76
CA TYR A 221 25.35 32.56 -70.02
C TYR A 221 26.55 33.45 -70.40
N ARG A 222 27.68 33.32 -69.68
CA ARG A 222 28.92 34.04 -69.99
C ARG A 222 29.44 33.70 -71.39
N LYS A 223 29.50 32.42 -71.75
CA LYS A 223 29.91 31.96 -73.09
C LYS A 223 29.00 32.50 -74.19
N HIS A 224 27.69 32.45 -74.00
CA HIS A 224 26.74 33.01 -74.96
C HIS A 224 26.94 34.51 -75.15
N ARG A 225 27.11 35.27 -74.07
CA ARG A 225 27.34 36.72 -74.13
C ARG A 225 28.61 37.09 -74.90
N GLN A 226 29.67 36.28 -74.80
CA GLN A 226 30.92 36.49 -75.55
C GLN A 226 30.79 36.25 -77.05
N LEU A 227 29.82 35.44 -77.49
CA LEU A 227 29.59 35.15 -78.92
C LEU A 227 28.77 36.25 -79.63
N HIS A 228 28.15 37.16 -78.88
CA HIS A 228 27.24 38.19 -79.40
C HIS A 228 27.75 39.63 -79.21
N ASN A 229 29.00 39.78 -78.76
CA ASN A 229 29.76 41.04 -78.76
C ASN A 229 30.93 40.93 -79.73
#